data_AF-A0A7W1YMK0-F1
#
_entry.id   AF-A0A7W1YMK0-F1
#
_cell.length_a   1.000
_cell.length_b   1.000
_cell.length_c   1.000
_cell.angle_alpha   90.00
_cell.angle_beta   90.00
_cell.angle_gamma   90.00
#
_symmetry.space_group_name_H-M   'P 1'
#
loop_
_entity.id
_entity.type
_entity.pdbx_description
1 polymer ?
#
loop_
_entity_poly.entity_id
_entity_poly.type
_entity_poly.pdbx_seq_one_letter_code
_entity_poly.pdbx_strand_id
1 'polypeptide(L)'
;MAVAGAGLIGYGGLFLIRNFTSLLEIGIGPAQVGVTAARLQATFPGVYHYLSHVQVALSGFIMGLGLALIVLGLGGVRRGYGWAFWGAVGSAVLAVGVALPMHYPYGLDTLGHLGPIYADVGIFMIGAACGLPSFLPKRR
;
A
#
# COMPACT_ATOMS: atom_id res chain seq x y z
N MET A 1 1.20 1.31 13.78
CA MET A 1 2.08 1.85 12.73
C MET A 1 3.08 0.80 12.26
N ALA A 2 4.02 0.33 13.09
CA ALA A 2 4.99 -0.68 12.65
C ALA A 2 4.35 -2.00 12.17
N VAL A 3 3.29 -2.47 12.85
CA VAL A 3 2.54 -3.67 12.41
C VAL A 3 1.91 -3.46 11.03
N ALA A 4 1.29 -2.31 10.78
CA ALA A 4 0.79 -1.96 9.44
C ALA A 4 1.94 -1.88 8.42
N GLY A 5 3.10 -1.35 8.80
CA GLY A 5 4.28 -1.38 7.95
C GLY A 5 4.70 -2.81 7.53
N ALA A 6 4.59 -3.78 8.43
CA ALA A 6 4.80 -5.19 8.09
C ALA A 6 3.70 -5.74 7.16
N GLY A 7 2.44 -5.33 7.37
CA GLY A 7 1.34 -5.62 6.47
C GLY A 7 1.58 -5.10 5.05
N LEU A 8 2.03 -3.84 4.90
CA LEU A 8 2.43 -3.26 3.61
C LEU A 8 3.58 -4.03 2.95
N ILE A 9 4.60 -4.45 3.72
CA ILE A 9 5.68 -5.29 3.16
C ILE A 9 5.10 -6.60 2.61
N GLY A 10 4.25 -7.27 3.38
CA GLY A 10 3.58 -8.50 2.94
C GLY A 10 2.73 -8.28 1.69
N TYR A 11 1.94 -7.20 1.65
CA TYR A 11 1.10 -6.85 0.51
C TYR A 11 1.92 -6.53 -0.73
N GLY A 12 2.98 -5.72 -0.59
CA GLY A 12 3.91 -5.41 -1.69
C GLY A 12 4.60 -6.67 -2.21
N GLY A 13 4.99 -7.61 -1.33
CA GLY A 13 5.53 -8.91 -1.71
C GLY A 13 4.53 -9.77 -2.50
N LEU A 14 3.26 -9.83 -2.07
CA LEU A 14 2.20 -10.51 -2.82
C LEU A 14 2.02 -9.88 -4.21
N PHE A 15 2.03 -8.55 -4.27
CA PHE A 15 1.95 -7.79 -5.52
C PHE A 15 3.08 -8.15 -6.49
N LEU A 16 4.32 -8.25 -5.96
CA LEU A 16 5.50 -8.66 -6.73
C LEU A 16 5.35 -10.07 -7.30
N ILE A 17 4.93 -11.01 -6.47
CA ILE A 17 4.73 -12.41 -6.88
C ILE A 17 3.62 -12.50 -7.95
N ARG A 18 2.53 -11.74 -7.76
CA ARG A 18 1.40 -11.71 -8.70
C ARG A 18 1.80 -11.18 -10.07
N ASN A 19 2.67 -10.17 -10.13
CA ASN A 19 3.22 -9.66 -11.38
C ASN A 19 3.82 -10.79 -12.25
N PHE A 20 4.61 -11.69 -11.65
CA PHE A 20 5.29 -12.76 -12.40
C PHE A 20 4.45 -14.03 -12.59
N THR A 21 3.34 -14.19 -11.88
CA THR A 21 2.51 -15.40 -11.95
C THR A 21 1.20 -15.19 -12.72
N SER A 22 0.66 -13.98 -12.70
CA SER A 22 -0.67 -13.68 -13.23
C SER A 22 -0.82 -12.29 -13.84
N LEU A 23 0.17 -11.41 -13.65
CA LEU A 23 0.16 -9.97 -13.92
C LEU A 23 -0.92 -9.17 -13.16
N LEU A 24 -2.10 -9.72 -12.92
CA LEU A 24 -3.19 -8.98 -12.28
C LEU A 24 -3.12 -9.07 -10.76
N GLU A 25 -3.49 -7.97 -10.13
CA GLU A 25 -3.51 -7.78 -8.69
C GLU A 25 -4.55 -8.70 -8.04
N ILE A 26 -4.38 -8.99 -6.74
CA ILE A 26 -5.38 -9.80 -6.03
C ILE A 26 -6.75 -9.10 -6.07
N GLY A 27 -7.82 -9.87 -6.23
CA GLY A 27 -9.18 -9.34 -6.37
C GLY A 27 -9.50 -8.68 -7.72
N ILE A 28 -8.54 -8.60 -8.65
CA ILE A 28 -8.73 -8.10 -10.02
C ILE A 28 -8.48 -9.23 -11.01
N GLY A 29 -9.36 -9.34 -12.01
CA GLY A 29 -9.28 -10.38 -13.03
C GLY A 29 -9.80 -9.91 -14.40
N PRO A 30 -9.96 -10.86 -15.34
CA PRO A 30 -10.48 -10.55 -16.67
C PRO A 30 -11.88 -9.94 -16.66
N ALA A 31 -12.66 -10.12 -15.60
CA ALA A 31 -13.97 -9.48 -15.46
C ALA A 31 -13.88 -7.95 -15.36
N GLN A 32 -12.79 -7.43 -14.78
CA GLN A 32 -12.53 -6.00 -14.65
C GLN A 32 -11.67 -5.47 -15.82
N VAL A 33 -10.70 -6.27 -16.27
CA VAL A 33 -9.66 -5.82 -17.22
C VAL A 33 -10.02 -6.17 -18.68
N GLY A 34 -10.95 -7.10 -18.91
CA GLY A 34 -11.40 -7.51 -20.24
C GLY A 34 -10.39 -8.35 -21.05
N VAL A 35 -9.19 -8.60 -20.52
CA VAL A 35 -8.14 -9.37 -21.19
C VAL A 35 -7.33 -10.20 -20.20
N THR A 36 -6.81 -11.33 -20.65
CA THR A 36 -5.88 -12.17 -19.88
C THR A 36 -4.44 -11.70 -20.08
N ALA A 37 -3.57 -11.96 -19.09
CA ALA A 37 -2.14 -11.66 -19.18
C ALA A 37 -1.49 -12.29 -20.43
N ALA A 38 -1.82 -13.56 -20.72
CA ALA A 38 -1.32 -14.28 -21.90
C ALA A 38 -1.77 -13.61 -23.22
N ARG A 39 -3.03 -13.18 -23.31
CA ARG A 39 -3.53 -12.48 -24.50
C ARG A 39 -2.88 -11.11 -24.66
N LEU A 40 -2.67 -10.40 -23.55
CA LEU A 40 -1.97 -9.10 -23.56
C LEU A 40 -0.52 -9.26 -24.02
N GLN A 41 0.20 -10.26 -23.52
CA GLN A 41 1.58 -10.54 -23.93
C GLN A 41 1.68 -10.91 -25.42
N ALA A 42 0.74 -11.71 -25.93
CA ALA A 42 0.73 -12.12 -27.33
C ALA A 42 0.32 -10.99 -28.30
N THR A 43 -0.57 -10.09 -27.88
CA THR A 43 -1.14 -9.06 -28.77
C THR A 43 -0.41 -7.73 -28.66
N PHE A 44 0.00 -7.34 -27.45
CA PHE A 44 0.61 -6.05 -27.13
C PHE A 44 1.78 -6.23 -26.15
N PRO A 45 2.89 -6.87 -26.56
CA PRO A 45 4.01 -7.19 -25.67
C PRO A 45 4.60 -5.94 -25.00
N GLY A 46 4.65 -4.80 -25.69
CA GLY A 46 5.10 -3.54 -25.10
C GLY A 46 4.24 -3.07 -23.93
N VAL A 47 2.90 -3.19 -24.04
CA VAL A 47 1.97 -2.82 -22.96
C VAL A 47 2.11 -3.80 -21.79
N TYR A 48 2.25 -5.10 -22.07
CA TYR A 48 2.50 -6.11 -21.05
C TYR A 48 3.75 -5.79 -20.23
N HIS A 49 4.88 -5.51 -20.89
CA HIS A 49 6.14 -5.18 -20.22
C HIS A 49 6.07 -3.87 -19.45
N TYR A 50 5.38 -2.86 -19.99
CA TYR A 50 5.17 -1.59 -19.29
C TYR A 50 4.34 -1.77 -18.02
N LEU A 51 3.22 -2.50 -18.07
CA LEU A 51 2.42 -2.82 -16.88
C LEU A 51 3.23 -3.58 -15.85
N SER A 52 4.00 -4.58 -16.30
CA SER A 52 4.84 -5.37 -15.41
C SER A 52 5.91 -4.50 -14.72
N HIS A 53 6.55 -3.60 -15.46
CA HIS A 53 7.51 -2.64 -14.92
C HIS A 53 6.88 -1.75 -13.84
N VAL A 54 5.71 -1.15 -14.12
CA VAL A 54 5.02 -0.27 -13.17
C VAL A 54 4.58 -1.04 -11.93
N GLN A 55 4.10 -2.27 -12.06
CA GLN A 55 3.74 -3.10 -10.90
C GLN A 55 4.92 -3.48 -10.02
N VAL A 56 6.06 -3.85 -10.62
CA VAL A 56 7.29 -4.14 -9.85
C VAL A 56 7.77 -2.89 -9.12
N ALA A 57 7.77 -1.73 -9.79
CA ALA A 57 8.12 -0.46 -9.17
C ALA A 57 7.18 -0.13 -8.01
N LEU A 58 5.86 -0.21 -8.22
CA LEU A 58 4.85 0.06 -7.20
C LEU A 58 4.98 -0.89 -6.01
N SER A 59 5.21 -2.18 -6.24
CA SER A 59 5.51 -3.15 -5.19
C SER A 59 6.70 -2.73 -4.34
N GLY A 60 7.80 -2.32 -4.98
CA GLY A 60 8.98 -1.78 -4.30
C GLY A 60 8.66 -0.56 -3.43
N PHE A 61 7.88 0.39 -3.94
CA PHE A 61 7.46 1.58 -3.19
C PHE A 61 6.53 1.23 -2.02
N ILE A 62 5.60 0.29 -2.18
CA ILE A 62 4.73 -0.18 -1.08
C ILE A 62 5.58 -0.80 0.04
N MET A 63 6.53 -1.68 -0.31
CA MET A 63 7.43 -2.28 0.67
C MET A 63 8.33 -1.23 1.33
N GLY A 64 8.82 -0.25 0.56
CA GLY A 64 9.61 0.87 1.06
C GLY A 64 8.84 1.74 2.06
N LEU A 65 7.57 2.05 1.78
CA LEU A 65 6.69 2.72 2.72
C LEU A 65 6.50 1.87 3.98
N GLY A 66 6.25 0.57 3.83
CA GLY A 66 6.13 -0.36 4.95
C GLY A 66 7.37 -0.37 5.85
N LEU A 67 8.56 -0.43 5.27
CA LEU A 67 9.83 -0.32 5.98
C LEU A 67 9.97 1.02 6.70
N ALA A 68 9.63 2.14 6.04
CA ALA A 68 9.64 3.46 6.66
C ALA A 68 8.71 3.52 7.88
N LEU A 69 7.49 2.97 7.79
CA LEU A 69 6.56 2.92 8.92
C LEU A 69 7.07 2.05 10.08
N ILE A 70 7.80 0.96 9.79
CA ILE A 70 8.46 0.15 10.81
C ILE A 70 9.55 0.95 11.51
N VAL A 71 10.47 1.56 10.76
CA VAL A 71 11.61 2.30 11.32
C VAL A 71 11.15 3.53 12.11
N LEU A 72 10.21 4.31 11.56
CA LEU A 72 9.64 5.47 12.24
C LEU A 72 8.84 5.04 13.47
N GLY A 73 8.03 3.99 13.34
CA GLY A 73 7.16 3.48 14.42
C GLY A 73 7.94 2.89 15.60
N LEU A 74 8.87 1.95 15.34
CA LEU A 74 9.68 1.32 16.38
C LEU A 74 10.78 2.24 16.90
N GLY A 75 11.27 3.14 16.07
CA GLY A 75 12.35 4.06 16.39
C GLY A 75 11.84 5.38 16.95
N GLY A 76 11.51 6.32 16.07
CA GLY A 76 11.27 7.71 16.46
C GLY A 76 9.98 7.93 17.24
N VAL A 77 8.88 7.26 16.86
CA VAL A 77 7.59 7.39 17.55
C VAL A 77 7.67 6.88 18.98
N ARG A 78 8.26 5.69 19.20
CA ARG A 78 8.47 5.14 20.56
C ARG A 78 9.37 6.01 21.45
N ARG A 79 10.27 6.79 20.84
CA ARG A 79 11.14 7.74 21.56
C ARG A 79 10.49 9.12 21.78
N GLY A 80 9.25 9.32 21.34
CA GLY A 80 8.56 10.60 21.49
C GLY A 80 9.04 11.69 20.52
N TYR A 81 9.64 11.32 19.37
CA TYR A 81 10.00 12.30 18.36
C TYR A 81 8.83 12.65 17.44
N GLY A 82 8.33 13.87 17.55
CA GLY A 82 7.15 14.34 16.79
C GLY A 82 7.34 14.29 15.28
N TRP A 83 8.55 14.58 14.77
CA TRP A 83 8.85 14.48 13.34
C TRP A 83 8.66 13.06 12.81
N ALA A 84 8.93 12.04 13.63
CA ALA A 84 8.78 10.64 13.22
C ALA A 84 7.31 10.23 13.19
N PHE A 85 6.51 10.72 14.14
CA PHE A 85 5.07 10.51 14.15
C PHE A 85 4.40 11.17 12.94
N TRP A 86 4.63 12.46 12.75
CA TRP A 86 4.04 13.20 11.63
C TRP A 86 4.59 12.75 10.27
N GLY A 87 5.86 12.34 10.21
CA GLY A 87 6.44 11.72 9.02
C GLY A 87 5.74 10.40 8.65
N ALA A 88 5.45 9.54 9.64
CA ALA A 88 4.76 8.28 9.42
C ALA A 88 3.26 8.47 9.06
N VAL A 89 2.57 9.41 9.71
CA VAL A 89 1.18 9.77 9.35
C VAL A 89 1.11 10.39 7.97
N GLY A 90 1.95 11.39 7.70
CA GLY A 90 1.97 12.11 6.44
C GLY A 90 2.29 11.22 5.25
N SER A 91 3.29 10.32 5.38
CA SER A 91 3.64 9.40 4.29
C SER A 91 2.51 8.42 3.97
N ALA A 92 1.86 7.85 4.99
CA ALA A 92 0.71 6.97 4.80
C ALA A 92 -0.49 7.69 4.17
N VAL A 93 -0.81 8.89 4.65
CA VAL A 93 -1.92 9.71 4.11
C VAL A 93 -1.66 10.11 2.67
N LEU A 94 -0.43 10.54 2.32
CA LEU A 94 -0.10 10.89 0.94
C LEU A 94 -0.19 9.68 0.01
N ALA A 95 0.37 8.53 0.42
CA ALA A 95 0.34 7.32 -0.40
C ALA A 95 -1.11 6.85 -0.66
N VAL A 96 -1.91 6.68 0.40
CA VAL A 96 -3.29 6.18 0.29
C VAL A 96 -4.21 7.24 -0.32
N GLY A 97 -4.09 8.49 0.10
CA GLY A 97 -4.95 9.58 -0.37
C GLY A 97 -4.81 9.87 -1.86
N VAL A 98 -3.62 9.64 -2.43
CA VAL A 98 -3.39 9.78 -3.88
C VAL A 98 -3.79 8.52 -4.65
N ALA A 99 -3.46 7.33 -4.13
CA ALA A 99 -3.69 6.08 -4.86
C ALA A 99 -5.17 5.63 -4.83
N LEU A 100 -5.84 5.75 -3.68
CA LEU A 100 -7.17 5.19 -3.46
C LEU A 100 -8.24 5.72 -4.44
N PRO A 101 -8.32 7.03 -4.76
CA PRO A 101 -9.37 7.56 -5.64
C PRO A 101 -9.43 6.91 -7.02
N MET A 102 -8.30 6.43 -7.56
CA MET A 102 -8.25 5.83 -8.89
C MET A 102 -8.93 4.45 -9.00
N HIS A 103 -9.30 3.84 -7.87
CA HIS A 103 -9.93 2.52 -7.86
C HIS A 103 -11.43 2.57 -8.18
N TYR A 104 -12.10 3.70 -7.91
CA TYR A 104 -13.56 3.82 -8.06
C TYR A 104 -14.04 4.06 -9.50
N PRO A 105 -13.44 4.98 -10.29
CA PRO A 105 -13.96 5.30 -11.63
C PRO A 105 -13.98 4.12 -12.60
N TYR A 106 -13.14 3.10 -12.35
CA TYR A 106 -12.95 1.95 -13.22
C TYR A 106 -13.41 0.62 -12.60
N GLY A 107 -14.13 0.65 -11.47
CA GLY A 107 -14.65 -0.56 -10.81
C GLY A 107 -13.56 -1.51 -10.30
N LEU A 108 -12.39 -0.97 -9.93
CA LEU A 108 -11.28 -1.72 -9.35
C LEU A 108 -11.38 -1.81 -7.83
N ASP A 109 -12.38 -1.17 -7.21
CA ASP A 109 -12.61 -1.10 -5.78
C ASP A 109 -13.21 -2.39 -5.17
N THR A 110 -12.94 -3.55 -5.77
CA THR A 110 -13.46 -4.83 -5.31
C THR A 110 -13.00 -5.12 -3.88
N LEU A 111 -13.84 -5.81 -3.09
CA LEU A 111 -13.48 -6.18 -1.72
C LEU A 111 -12.23 -7.07 -1.66
N GLY A 112 -12.04 -7.96 -2.63
CA GLY A 112 -10.83 -8.79 -2.72
C GLY A 112 -9.57 -7.99 -3.03
N HIS A 113 -9.73 -6.83 -3.69
CA HIS A 113 -8.62 -5.97 -4.07
C HIS A 113 -8.26 -4.96 -2.98
N LEU A 114 -9.25 -4.16 -2.52
CA LEU A 114 -9.04 -3.11 -1.51
C LEU A 114 -9.17 -3.60 -0.07
N GLY A 115 -9.82 -4.74 0.18
CA GLY A 115 -10.02 -5.28 1.53
C GLY A 115 -8.73 -5.40 2.36
N PRO A 116 -7.64 -5.97 1.82
CA PRO A 116 -6.35 -6.02 2.51
C PRO A 116 -5.80 -4.64 2.88
N ILE A 117 -5.92 -3.65 1.97
CA ILE A 117 -5.47 -2.28 2.22
C ILE A 117 -6.35 -1.61 3.29
N TYR A 118 -7.67 -1.79 3.26
CA TYR A 118 -8.53 -1.27 4.31
C TYR A 118 -8.23 -1.87 5.68
N ALA A 119 -7.95 -3.17 5.75
CA ALA A 119 -7.53 -3.82 6.98
C ALA A 119 -6.22 -3.22 7.51
N ASP A 120 -5.24 -3.03 6.64
CA ASP A 120 -3.94 -2.46 7.00
C ASP A 120 -4.05 -0.98 7.44
N VAL A 121 -4.87 -0.19 6.75
CA VAL A 121 -5.22 1.19 7.16
C VAL A 121 -5.86 1.19 8.54
N GLY A 122 -6.77 0.25 8.84
CA GLY A 122 -7.35 0.10 10.17
C GLY A 122 -6.29 -0.14 11.25
N ILE A 123 -5.35 -1.07 11.01
CA ILE A 123 -4.22 -1.35 11.90
C ILE A 123 -3.32 -0.12 12.06
N PHE A 124 -3.09 0.61 10.96
CA PHE A 124 -2.32 1.84 10.97
C PHE A 124 -2.96 2.90 11.87
N MET A 125 -4.26 3.15 11.68
CA MET A 125 -5.04 4.13 12.42
C MET A 125 -5.07 3.83 13.92
N ILE A 126 -5.26 2.57 14.31
CA ILE A 126 -5.16 2.14 15.72
C ILE A 126 -3.78 2.51 16.28
N GLY A 127 -2.72 2.15 15.57
CA GLY A 127 -1.37 2.46 16.04
C GLY A 127 -1.05 3.96 16.08
N ALA A 128 -1.60 4.75 15.14
CA ALA A 128 -1.46 6.21 15.14
C ALA A 128 -2.22 6.82 16.34
N ALA A 129 -3.44 6.35 16.60
CA ALA A 129 -4.24 6.78 17.75
C ALA A 129 -3.56 6.46 19.08
N CYS A 130 -2.92 5.30 19.21
CA CYS A 130 -2.14 4.96 20.41
C CYS A 130 -0.90 5.86 20.60
N GLY A 131 -0.27 6.33 19.51
CA GLY A 131 0.90 7.20 19.57
C GLY A 131 0.57 8.69 19.79
N LEU A 132 -0.61 9.13 19.33
CA LEU A 132 -1.02 10.53 19.32
C LEU A 132 -0.93 11.26 20.68
N PRO A 133 -1.33 10.66 21.83
CA PRO A 133 -1.29 11.36 23.12
C PRO A 133 0.10 11.87 23.52
N SER A 134 1.17 11.22 23.07
CA SER A 134 2.55 11.63 23.35
C SER A 134 2.93 12.96 22.68
N PHE A 135 2.13 13.43 21.72
CA PHE A 135 2.42 14.60 20.88
C PHE A 135 1.38 15.71 20.99
N LEU A 136 0.33 15.50 21.79
CA LEU A 136 -0.67 16.54 22.05
C LEU A 136 -0.17 17.48 23.15
N PRO A 137 -0.56 18.77 23.10
CA PRO A 137 -0.29 19.70 24.20
C PRO A 137 -0.89 19.16 25.50
N LYS A 138 -0.10 19.12 26.58
CA LYS A 138 -0.65 18.82 27.91
C LYS A 138 -1.60 19.95 28.29
N ARG A 139 -2.85 19.63 28.61
CA ARG A 139 -3.77 20.59 29.25
C ARG A 139 -3.12 20.99 30.57
N ARG A 140 -2.74 22.27 30.69
CA ARG A 140 -2.24 22.87 31.92
C ARG A 140 -3.39 23.07 32.91
#